data_AF-A0A1B9M600-F1
#
_entry.id   AF-A0A1B9M600-F1
#
_cell.length_a   1.000
_cell.length_b   1.000
_cell.length_c   1.000
_cell.angle_alpha   90.00
_cell.angle_beta   90.00
_cell.angle_gamma   90.00
#
_symmetry.space_group_name_H-M   'P 1'
#
loop_
_entity.id
_entity.type
_entity.pdbx_description
1 polymer ?
#
loop_
_entity_poly.entity_id
_entity_poly.type
_entity_poly.pdbx_seq_one_letter_code
_entity_poly.pdbx_strand_id
1 'polypeptide(L)'
;MVRFIVIKKSENAYGVGFDACDICGASGYYQRGNQVVCILCDVVMNIATIGFSGGCNPVPLKYEIIDGNMVIRPANLEAEKNRFK
;
A
#
# COMPACT_ATOMS: atom_id res chain seq x y z
N MET A 1 2.73 -0.66 15.55
CA MET A 1 3.72 -0.50 14.46
C MET A 1 2.94 -0.23 13.18
N VAL A 2 3.22 0.84 12.44
CA VAL A 2 2.56 1.10 11.14
C VAL A 2 3.44 0.55 10.03
N ARG A 3 2.84 -0.17 9.08
CA ARG A 3 3.53 -0.76 7.93
C ARG A 3 2.92 -0.22 6.63
N PHE A 4 3.76 -0.03 5.62
CA PHE A 4 3.32 0.40 4.29
C PHE A 4 4.18 -0.26 3.21
N ILE A 5 3.67 -0.29 1.99
CA ILE A 5 4.32 -0.86 0.82
C ILE A 5 4.41 0.18 -0.29
N VAL A 6 5.48 0.09 -1.07
CA VAL A 6 5.71 0.88 -2.28
C VAL A 6 5.91 -0.11 -3.43
N ILE A 7 5.06 0.00 -4.45
CA ILE A 7 5.04 -0.91 -5.60
C ILE A 7 5.39 -0.12 -6.86
N LYS A 8 6.46 -0.50 -7.55
CA LYS A 8 6.81 0.05 -8.87
C LYS A 8 5.77 -0.44 -9.89
N LYS A 9 4.98 0.47 -10.45
CA LYS A 9 3.98 0.17 -11.49
C LYS A 9 4.58 0.24 -12.90
N SER A 10 5.47 1.20 -13.11
CA SER A 10 6.24 1.41 -14.33
C SER A 10 7.52 2.16 -13.99
N GLU A 11 8.37 2.48 -14.98
CA GLU A 11 9.64 3.19 -14.75
C GLU A 11 9.50 4.47 -13.91
N ASN A 12 8.41 5.21 -14.11
CA ASN A 12 8.20 6.51 -13.46
C ASN A 12 6.94 6.57 -12.58
N ALA A 13 6.33 5.42 -12.25
CA ALA A 13 5.09 5.39 -11.47
C ALA A 13 5.15 4.38 -10.32
N TYR A 14 4.69 4.83 -9.15
CA TYR A 14 4.63 4.03 -7.94
C TYR A 14 3.21 4.02 -7.36
N GLY A 15 2.78 2.85 -6.90
CA GLY A 15 1.63 2.68 -6.02
C GLY A 15 2.11 2.66 -4.57
N VAL A 16 1.52 3.49 -3.72
CA VAL A 16 1.90 3.59 -2.31
C VAL A 16 0.65 3.36 -1.47
N GLY A 17 0.74 2.44 -0.53
CA GLY A 17 -0.38 2.10 0.35
C GLY A 17 0.08 1.48 1.65
N PHE A 18 -0.80 1.47 2.64
CA PHE A 18 -0.59 0.75 3.88
C PHE A 18 -0.53 -0.75 3.63
N ASP A 19 0.23 -1.47 4.46
CA ASP A 19 0.27 -2.94 4.47
C ASP A 19 -0.99 -3.50 5.16
N ALA A 20 -2.15 -3.05 4.68
CA ALA A 20 -3.49 -3.30 5.19
C ALA A 20 -4.53 -2.99 4.10
N CYS A 21 -5.69 -3.64 4.17
CA CYS A 21 -6.84 -3.34 3.29
C CYS A 21 -8.13 -3.16 4.07
N ASP A 22 -9.17 -2.71 3.39
CA ASP A 22 -10.49 -2.47 4.00
C ASP A 22 -11.24 -3.77 4.34
N ILE A 23 -10.83 -4.91 3.77
CA ILE A 23 -11.52 -6.20 3.93
C ILE A 23 -10.79 -7.13 4.92
N CYS A 24 -9.48 -7.24 4.81
CA CYS A 24 -8.64 -8.19 5.55
C CYS A 24 -7.83 -7.52 6.69
N GLY A 25 -7.99 -6.22 6.89
CA GLY A 25 -7.25 -5.45 7.88
C GLY A 25 -5.73 -5.49 7.63
N ALA A 26 -4.95 -5.41 8.71
CA ALA A 26 -3.48 -5.37 8.66
C ALA A 26 -2.80 -6.74 8.53
N SER A 27 -3.45 -7.71 7.88
CA SER A 27 -2.84 -9.01 7.58
C SER A 27 -1.59 -8.86 6.72
N GLY A 28 -1.63 -7.90 5.79
CA GLY A 28 -0.51 -7.49 4.94
C GLY A 28 -0.44 -8.20 3.59
N TYR A 29 0.64 -7.93 2.87
CA TYR A 29 0.87 -8.38 1.50
C TYR A 29 2.25 -9.01 1.33
N TYR A 30 2.36 -9.86 0.30
CA TYR A 30 3.62 -10.42 -0.14
C TYR A 30 3.75 -10.33 -1.67
N GLN A 31 4.99 -10.37 -2.15
CA GLN A 31 5.29 -10.40 -3.57
C GLN A 31 5.52 -11.84 -4.04
N ARG A 32 4.80 -12.26 -5.08
CA ARG A 32 4.94 -13.57 -5.74
C ARG A 32 5.30 -13.35 -7.20
N GLY A 33 6.61 -13.34 -7.50
CA GLY A 33 7.10 -12.92 -8.81
C GLY A 33 6.76 -11.45 -9.08
N ASN A 34 5.99 -11.20 -10.15
CA ASN A 34 5.52 -9.85 -10.50
C ASN A 34 4.11 -9.56 -9.97
N GLN A 35 3.61 -10.34 -9.01
CA GLN A 35 2.30 -10.16 -8.40
C GLN A 35 2.43 -9.63 -6.97
N VAL A 36 1.45 -8.84 -6.55
CA VAL A 36 1.23 -8.46 -5.15
C VAL A 36 0.00 -9.21 -4.65
N VAL A 37 0.11 -9.91 -3.53
CA VAL A 37 -0.92 -10.85 -3.06
C VAL A 37 -1.26 -10.57 -1.60
N CYS A 38 -2.55 -10.53 -1.27
CA CYS A 38 -3.00 -10.38 0.11
C CYS A 38 -2.70 -11.68 0.89
N ILE A 39 -2.08 -11.56 2.06
CA ILE A 39 -1.72 -12.72 2.90
C ILE A 39 -2.95 -13.49 3.38
N LEU A 40 -4.07 -12.80 3.66
CA LEU A 40 -5.25 -13.44 4.25
C LEU A 40 -6.16 -14.14 3.24
N CYS A 41 -6.46 -13.48 2.12
CA CYS A 41 -7.47 -13.96 1.17
C CYS A 41 -6.88 -14.47 -0.16
N ASP A 42 -5.56 -14.43 -0.33
CA ASP A 42 -4.80 -14.84 -1.52
C ASP A 42 -5.22 -14.17 -2.85
N VAL A 43 -6.03 -13.09 -2.77
CA VAL A 43 -6.40 -12.31 -3.95
C VAL A 43 -5.16 -11.58 -4.48
N VAL A 44 -4.93 -11.72 -5.78
CA VAL A 44 -3.88 -11.04 -6.52
C VAL A 44 -4.32 -9.61 -6.87
N MET A 45 -3.52 -8.63 -6.49
CA MET A 45 -3.79 -7.23 -6.78
C MET A 45 -3.41 -6.88 -8.21
N ASN A 46 -4.24 -6.08 -8.88
CA ASN A 46 -3.84 -5.42 -10.11
C ASN A 46 -2.86 -4.29 -9.77
N ILE A 47 -1.59 -4.43 -10.15
CA ILE A 47 -0.53 -3.44 -9.83
C ILE A 47 -0.91 -2.03 -10.29
N ALA A 48 -1.58 -1.88 -11.43
CA ALA A 48 -1.99 -0.58 -11.93
C ALA A 48 -2.94 0.15 -10.96
N THR A 49 -3.72 -0.60 -10.17
CA THR A 49 -4.72 -0.05 -9.25
C THR A 49 -4.20 0.21 -7.83
N ILE A 50 -2.97 -0.19 -7.49
CA ILE A 50 -2.41 0.03 -6.15
C ILE A 50 -2.23 1.54 -5.90
N GLY A 51 -2.85 2.08 -4.85
CA GLY A 51 -2.94 3.53 -4.60
C GLY A 51 -4.32 4.13 -4.91
N PHE A 52 -5.25 3.34 -5.44
CA PHE A 52 -6.69 3.61 -5.35
C PHE A 52 -7.29 2.79 -4.21
N SER A 53 -8.32 3.34 -3.55
CA SER A 53 -9.01 2.71 -2.44
C SER A 53 -9.96 1.58 -2.87
N GLY A 54 -10.27 0.68 -1.95
CA GLY A 54 -11.39 -0.26 -2.05
C GLY A 54 -10.99 -1.74 -2.12
N GLY A 55 -11.81 -2.57 -1.48
CA GLY A 55 -11.65 -4.02 -1.48
C GLY A 55 -10.32 -4.47 -0.86
N CYS A 56 -9.68 -5.46 -1.47
CA CYS A 56 -8.38 -5.97 -1.02
C CYS A 56 -7.20 -5.15 -1.51
N ASN A 57 -7.39 -4.01 -2.18
CA ASN A 57 -6.26 -3.14 -2.53
C ASN A 57 -5.63 -2.54 -1.25
N PRO A 58 -4.30 -2.31 -1.25
CA PRO A 58 -3.64 -1.60 -0.16
C PRO A 58 -4.29 -0.23 0.03
N VAL A 59 -4.66 0.11 1.27
CA VAL A 59 -5.28 1.41 1.58
C VAL A 59 -4.31 2.52 1.14
N PRO A 60 -4.73 3.52 0.34
CA PRO A 60 -3.81 4.52 -0.18
C PRO A 60 -3.10 5.31 0.92
N LEU A 61 -1.78 5.46 0.80
CA LEU A 61 -0.97 6.29 1.68
C LEU A 61 -0.50 7.53 0.93
N LYS A 62 -0.87 8.72 1.44
CA LYS A 62 -0.51 10.00 0.83
C LYS A 62 1.00 10.26 0.93
N TYR A 63 1.59 10.67 -0.19
CA TYR A 63 2.99 11.07 -0.32
C TYR A 63 3.11 12.28 -1.26
N GLU A 64 4.28 12.91 -1.25
CA GLU A 64 4.67 13.99 -2.16
C GLU A 64 6.00 13.62 -2.84
N ILE A 65 6.26 14.15 -4.03
CA ILE A 65 7.58 14.10 -4.66
C ILE A 65 8.25 15.45 -4.47
N ILE A 66 9.37 15.49 -3.75
CA ILE A 66 10.16 16.70 -3.48
C ILE A 66 11.60 16.40 -3.87
N ASP A 67 12.15 17.18 -4.82
CA ASP A 67 13.52 17.03 -5.31
C ASP A 67 13.86 15.58 -5.74
N GLY A 68 12.93 14.90 -6.40
CA GLY A 68 13.07 13.52 -6.85
C GLY A 68 12.89 12.45 -5.75
N ASN A 69 12.63 12.85 -4.50
CA ASN A 69 12.42 11.94 -3.38
C ASN A 69 10.93 11.77 -3.08
N MET A 70 10.52 10.54 -2.78
CA MET A 70 9.20 10.26 -2.23
C MET A 70 9.19 10.61 -0.74
N VAL A 71 8.39 11.61 -0.37
CA VAL A 71 8.27 12.11 0.99
C VAL A 71 6.91 11.70 1.57
N ILE A 72 6.96 10.90 2.64
CA ILE A 72 5.78 10.51 3.42
C ILE A 72 5.84 11.26 4.75
N ARG A 73 4.83 12.08 5.03
CA ARG A 73 4.75 12.84 6.29
C ARG A 73 4.31 11.91 7.42
N PRO A 74 4.87 12.02 8.64
CA PRO A 74 4.46 11.20 9.78
C PRO A 74 2.94 11.25 10.05
N ALA A 75 2.31 12.42 9.90
CA ALA A 75 0.86 12.57 10.05
C ALA A 75 0.04 11.68 9.09
N ASN A 76 0.56 11.43 7.88
CA ASN A 76 -0.12 10.54 6.94
C ASN A 76 -0.04 9.08 7.40
N LEU A 77 1.06 8.66 8.05
CA LEU A 77 1.17 7.32 8.64
C LEU A 77 0.26 7.16 9.86
N GLU A 78 0.21 8.17 10.73
CA GLU A 78 -0.59 8.16 11.95
C GLU A 78 -2.10 8.12 11.67
N ALA A 79 -2.55 8.64 10.53
CA ALA A 79 -3.96 8.69 10.13
C ALA A 79 -4.62 7.29 10.10
N GLU A 80 -3.87 6.24 9.74
CA GLU A 80 -4.37 4.87 9.63
C GLU A 80 -3.80 3.92 10.68
N LYS A 81 -3.14 4.43 11.72
CA LYS A 81 -2.49 3.60 12.75
C LYS A 81 -3.44 2.61 13.44
N ASN A 82 -4.73 2.96 13.51
CA ASN A 82 -5.75 2.14 14.15
C ASN A 82 -5.98 0.81 13.44
N ARG A 83 -5.55 0.65 12.17
CA ARG A 83 -5.62 -0.61 11.43
C ARG A 83 -4.63 -1.65 11.93
N PHE A 84 -3.56 -1.23 12.60
CA PHE A 84 -2.42 -2.06 13.03
C PHE A 84 -2.40 -2.31 14.55
N LYS A 85 -3.59 -2.39 15.16
CA LYS A 85 -3.78 -2.68 16.58
C LYS A 85 -3.91 -4.18 16.84
#